data_AF-A0A8C0GSG1-F1
#
_entry.id   AF-A0A8C0GSG1-F1
#
_cell.length_a   1.000
_cell.length_b   1.000
_cell.length_c   1.000
_cell.angle_alpha   90.00
_cell.angle_beta   90.00
_cell.angle_gamma   90.00
#
_symmetry.space_group_name_H-M   'P 1'
#
loop_
_entity.id
_entity.type
_entity.pdbx_description
1 polymer ?
#
loop_
_entity_poly.entity_id
_entity_poly.type
_entity_poly.pdbx_seq_one_letter_code
_entity_poly.pdbx_strand_id
1 'polypeptide(L)'
;MLNAQPLDISEVLKEDDRPKWDNKFQYILSCVGFAVGLGNVWRFPYLCQIYGGGAFLIPYVIALIFEGIPLFHLELAIGQRLRKGSIGVWNTISPYFGGVGIGSLMVSFIVSLYYNTILAWVMWYFINSFQEPLPWSACPLNGNRTGYIEECHESTAVNYFWYRRALNIGSDITDSGNLQWWLVLCLAICWAIVYICTIRGIESTGKAIYVTAIFPYLVLTIFLIRGLALPGATEGLVYFFTPNMNILKNPRVWLDAATQIFFSLSLAFGGLIAFSSYNSPKNDCEKDAVTIAIVNSMTSLYASIPIFSILGFKATTRYWDCLDRNIIGIINEFDLPDQSIMRDNYTIWFGFLNTTHPKKITSLKLRSCDLQEFLDASGTGLAFIVFTEAIILMPGSQGWAVLFFIMLFCLGLSSMFGNIEGILTPLLELHVVSKSVPKEVLSGVLCLVSFVIALCFTLRSGSYWLEVFDSYAGSLPLLIIAFFEVTGVVYVYGIKRFSDDVKWMTGRQPNFYWQVSWRIISPLLMLTVFIAFVTLQTQKQPSYAAWNPKYVCCPIFLIHLFSKNRCYNLLLSPDASKLRHSPGW
;
A
#
# COMPACT_ATOMS: atom_id res chain seq x y z
N MET A 1 -20.04 -0.35 49.04
CA MET A 1 -21.10 -1.25 48.52
C MET A 1 -22.14 -0.37 47.85
N LEU A 2 -22.06 -0.21 46.53
CA LEU A 2 -23.09 0.43 45.72
C LEU A 2 -23.71 -0.68 44.87
N ASN A 3 -25.00 -0.90 45.07
CA ASN A 3 -25.79 -1.97 44.47
C ASN A 3 -25.77 -1.83 42.94
N ALA A 4 -25.13 -2.77 42.26
CA ALA A 4 -25.38 -3.00 40.84
C ALA A 4 -26.81 -3.56 40.72
N GLN A 5 -27.72 -2.77 40.14
CA GLN A 5 -29.03 -3.26 39.74
C GLN A 5 -28.82 -4.41 38.73
N PRO A 6 -29.55 -5.53 38.87
CA PRO A 6 -29.52 -6.60 37.87
C PRO A 6 -30.05 -6.04 36.54
N LEU A 7 -29.26 -6.22 35.48
CA LEU A 7 -29.65 -5.92 34.10
C LEU A 7 -31.01 -6.59 33.83
N ASP A 8 -32.02 -5.80 33.46
CA ASP A 8 -33.34 -6.30 33.12
C ASP A 8 -33.25 -7.21 31.89
N ILE A 9 -33.52 -8.49 32.08
CA ILE A 9 -33.43 -9.55 31.06
C ILE A 9 -34.44 -9.31 29.92
N SER A 10 -35.46 -8.47 30.14
CA SER A 10 -36.45 -8.11 29.13
C SER A 10 -35.91 -7.15 28.04
N GLU A 11 -34.85 -6.37 28.30
CA GLU A 11 -34.19 -5.55 27.25
C GLU A 11 -33.26 -6.38 26.35
N VAL A 12 -32.78 -7.54 26.83
CA VAL A 12 -31.87 -8.43 26.09
C VAL A 12 -32.59 -9.28 25.04
N LEU A 13 -33.93 -9.38 25.12
CA LEU A 13 -34.77 -10.21 24.25
C LEU A 13 -35.56 -9.42 23.20
N LYS A 14 -35.18 -8.17 22.90
CA LYS A 14 -35.54 -7.62 21.59
C LYS A 14 -34.82 -8.47 20.55
N GLU A 15 -35.58 -9.23 19.75
CA GLU A 15 -35.06 -9.86 18.54
C GLU A 15 -34.18 -8.83 17.82
N ASP A 16 -32.88 -9.12 17.72
CA ASP A 16 -31.92 -8.22 17.09
C ASP A 16 -32.35 -7.99 15.63
N ASP A 17 -32.94 -6.82 15.36
CA ASP A 17 -33.19 -6.27 14.01
C ASP A 17 -31.88 -6.01 13.21
N ARG A 18 -30.74 -6.46 13.75
CA ARG A 18 -29.42 -6.28 13.15
C ARG A 18 -29.20 -7.32 12.05
N PRO A 19 -28.69 -6.91 10.87
CA PRO A 19 -28.47 -7.84 9.77
C PRO A 19 -27.45 -8.91 10.15
N LYS A 20 -27.57 -10.09 9.54
CA LYS A 20 -26.72 -11.25 9.78
C LYS A 20 -26.04 -11.66 8.48
N TRP A 21 -24.86 -12.26 8.59
CA TRP A 21 -24.20 -12.91 7.46
C TRP A 21 -25.01 -14.11 6.98
N ASP A 22 -25.08 -14.32 5.66
CA ASP A 22 -25.79 -15.46 5.06
C ASP A 22 -25.14 -16.79 5.47
N ASN A 23 -23.80 -16.80 5.53
CA ASN A 23 -23.02 -17.96 5.93
C ASN A 23 -21.65 -17.56 6.48
N LYS A 24 -20.99 -18.51 7.15
CA LYS A 24 -19.67 -18.32 7.77
C LYS A 24 -18.58 -17.94 6.75
N PHE A 25 -18.64 -18.52 5.56
CA PHE A 25 -17.65 -18.28 4.52
C PHE A 25 -17.71 -16.83 4.01
N GLN A 26 -18.90 -16.26 3.85
CA GLN A 26 -19.13 -14.86 3.49
C GLN A 26 -18.50 -13.91 4.52
N TYR A 27 -18.66 -14.19 5.81
CA TYR A 27 -17.99 -13.43 6.88
C TYR A 27 -16.46 -13.51 6.79
N ILE A 28 -15.90 -14.72 6.71
CA ILE A 28 -14.44 -14.90 6.63
C ILE A 28 -13.88 -14.22 5.39
N LEU A 29 -14.55 -14.36 4.24
CA LEU A 29 -14.14 -13.73 3.00
C LEU A 29 -14.23 -12.20 3.05
N SER A 30 -15.21 -11.65 3.78
CA SER A 30 -15.33 -10.21 4.03
C SER A 30 -14.19 -9.67 4.89
N CYS A 31 -13.83 -10.38 5.96
CA CYS A 31 -12.68 -9.99 6.78
C CYS A 31 -11.35 -10.17 6.02
N VAL A 32 -11.19 -11.24 5.24
CA VAL A 32 -10.00 -11.45 4.38
C VAL A 32 -9.92 -10.37 3.31
N GLY A 33 -11.02 -10.02 2.64
CA GLY A 33 -11.03 -8.97 1.63
C GLY A 33 -10.84 -7.55 2.20
N PHE A 34 -11.14 -7.34 3.48
CA PHE A 34 -10.80 -6.10 4.15
C PHE A 34 -9.31 -6.03 4.52
N ALA A 35 -8.76 -7.12 5.06
CA ALA A 35 -7.34 -7.21 5.41
C ALA A 35 -6.43 -7.22 4.17
N VAL A 36 -6.75 -8.05 3.18
CA VAL A 36 -5.98 -8.18 1.93
C VAL A 36 -6.38 -7.06 0.99
N GLY A 37 -5.48 -6.09 0.81
CA GLY A 37 -5.67 -4.94 -0.06
C GLY A 37 -4.49 -4.67 -0.99
N LEU A 38 -4.46 -3.45 -1.52
CA LEU A 38 -3.38 -2.98 -2.39
C LEU A 38 -2.00 -3.02 -1.70
N GLY A 39 -1.99 -2.86 -0.37
CA GLY A 39 -0.79 -2.92 0.45
C GLY A 39 -0.06 -4.26 0.40
N ASN A 40 -0.79 -5.38 0.27
CA ASN A 40 -0.18 -6.72 0.18
C ASN A 40 0.52 -6.93 -1.17
N VAL A 41 0.03 -6.27 -2.23
CA VAL A 41 0.54 -6.45 -3.59
C VAL A 41 1.70 -5.51 -3.90
N TRP A 42 1.69 -4.24 -3.50
CA TRP A 42 2.83 -3.36 -3.84
C TRP A 42 3.64 -2.87 -2.64
N ARG A 43 3.01 -2.62 -1.49
CA ARG A 43 3.69 -1.98 -0.35
C ARG A 43 4.57 -2.99 0.36
N PHE A 44 4.04 -4.18 0.63
CA PHE A 44 4.79 -5.25 1.29
C PHE A 44 6.03 -5.69 0.46
N PRO A 45 5.93 -5.99 -0.85
CA PRO A 45 7.11 -6.32 -1.64
C PRO A 45 8.11 -5.18 -1.73
N TYR A 46 7.64 -3.93 -1.83
CA TYR A 46 8.50 -2.75 -1.78
C TYR A 46 9.26 -2.64 -0.45
N LEU A 47 8.59 -2.85 0.70
CA LEU A 47 9.24 -2.85 2.01
C LEU A 47 10.25 -3.99 2.13
N CYS A 48 9.93 -5.19 1.64
CA CYS A 48 10.89 -6.29 1.56
C CYS A 48 12.13 -5.89 0.75
N GLN A 49 11.94 -5.26 -0.39
CA GLN A 49 13.03 -4.83 -1.26
C GLN A 49 13.96 -3.81 -0.57
N ILE A 50 13.43 -2.69 -0.10
CA ILE A 50 14.27 -1.64 0.52
C ILE A 50 14.90 -2.08 1.85
N TYR A 51 14.33 -3.09 2.52
CA TYR A 51 14.81 -3.62 3.79
C TYR A 51 15.47 -5.00 3.65
N GLY A 52 16.27 -5.16 2.60
CA GLY A 52 17.25 -6.26 2.51
C GLY A 52 16.61 -7.61 2.20
N GLY A 53 15.57 -7.60 1.37
CA GLY A 53 14.84 -8.77 0.90
C GLY A 53 14.23 -9.54 2.06
N GLY A 54 14.70 -10.78 2.21
CA GLY A 54 14.20 -11.74 3.21
C GLY A 54 14.44 -11.30 4.65
N ALA A 55 15.36 -10.35 4.90
CA ALA A 55 15.62 -9.84 6.24
C ALA A 55 14.37 -9.17 6.85
N PHE A 56 13.57 -8.47 6.05
CA PHE A 56 12.35 -7.80 6.50
C PHE A 56 11.27 -8.77 7.02
N LEU A 57 11.30 -10.03 6.58
CA LEU A 57 10.33 -11.04 7.03
C LEU A 57 10.45 -11.34 8.53
N ILE A 58 11.65 -11.19 9.11
CA ILE A 58 11.90 -11.44 10.54
C ILE A 58 11.11 -10.46 11.41
N PRO A 59 11.31 -9.12 11.33
CA PRO A 59 10.54 -8.18 12.12
C PRO A 59 9.05 -8.21 11.78
N TYR A 60 8.68 -8.49 10.53
CA TYR A 60 7.27 -8.64 10.13
C TYR A 60 6.57 -9.81 10.84
N VAL A 61 7.17 -11.00 10.86
CA VAL A 61 6.59 -12.17 11.54
C VAL A 61 6.54 -11.98 13.06
N ILE A 62 7.56 -11.35 13.64
CA ILE A 62 7.57 -11.02 15.07
C ILE A 62 6.42 -10.06 15.40
N ALA A 63 6.26 -8.97 14.63
CA ALA A 63 5.16 -8.04 14.80
C ALA A 63 3.78 -8.71 14.58
N LEU A 64 3.66 -9.60 13.59
CA LEU A 64 2.42 -10.35 13.36
C LEU A 64 2.02 -11.20 14.57
N ILE A 65 2.95 -11.95 15.15
CA ILE A 65 2.68 -12.84 16.27
C ILE A 65 2.38 -12.02 17.53
N PHE A 66 3.24 -11.07 17.89
CA PHE A 66 3.15 -10.42 19.19
C PHE A 66 2.24 -9.18 19.26
N GLU A 67 1.88 -8.63 18.10
CA GLU A 67 1.05 -7.42 18.01
C GLU A 67 -0.19 -7.66 17.13
N GLY A 68 0.02 -8.06 15.87
CA GLY A 68 -1.08 -8.21 14.91
C GLY A 68 -2.18 -9.17 15.35
N ILE A 69 -1.84 -10.44 15.57
CA ILE A 69 -2.80 -11.49 15.92
C ILE A 69 -3.53 -11.21 17.26
N PRO A 70 -2.84 -10.81 18.35
CA PRO A 70 -3.48 -10.43 19.60
C PRO A 70 -4.49 -9.28 19.46
N LEU A 71 -4.11 -8.21 18.75
CA LEU A 71 -5.00 -7.06 18.53
C LEU A 71 -6.20 -7.43 17.68
N PHE A 72 -5.96 -8.16 16.59
CA PHE A 72 -7.02 -8.62 15.69
C PHE A 72 -8.03 -9.49 16.42
N HIS A 73 -7.56 -10.42 17.27
CA HIS A 73 -8.45 -11.24 18.09
C HIS A 73 -9.25 -10.39 19.10
N LEU A 74 -8.62 -9.37 19.70
CA LEU A 74 -9.27 -8.47 20.65
C LEU A 74 -10.42 -7.68 19.99
N GLU A 75 -10.19 -7.09 18.83
CA GLU A 75 -11.22 -6.35 18.08
C GLU A 75 -12.39 -7.24 17.64
N LEU A 76 -12.10 -8.44 17.12
CA LEU A 76 -13.16 -9.37 16.72
C LEU A 76 -13.99 -9.84 17.92
N ALA A 77 -13.33 -10.18 19.04
CA ALA A 77 -13.99 -10.65 20.24
C ALA A 77 -14.87 -9.56 20.89
N ILE A 78 -14.38 -8.32 20.99
CA ILE A 78 -15.15 -7.24 21.63
C ILE A 78 -16.36 -6.82 20.78
N GLY A 79 -16.19 -6.77 19.46
CA GLY A 79 -17.30 -6.48 18.53
C GLY A 79 -18.38 -7.56 18.56
N GLN A 80 -17.98 -8.85 18.56
CA GLN A 80 -18.93 -9.96 18.67
C GLN A 80 -19.65 -9.99 20.03
N ARG A 81 -18.95 -9.68 21.13
CA ARG A 81 -19.52 -9.73 22.48
C ARG A 81 -20.54 -8.63 22.75
N LEU A 82 -20.20 -7.39 22.37
CA LEU A 82 -21.02 -6.21 22.67
C LEU A 82 -22.05 -5.91 21.58
N ARG A 83 -21.89 -6.49 20.39
CA ARG A 83 -22.83 -6.38 19.25
C ARG A 83 -23.19 -4.94 18.88
N LYS A 84 -22.20 -4.05 18.97
CA LYS A 84 -22.28 -2.63 18.56
C LYS A 84 -21.14 -2.30 17.60
N GLY A 85 -21.25 -1.17 16.90
CA GLY A 85 -20.17 -0.55 16.15
C GLY A 85 -19.08 0.03 17.07
N SER A 86 -18.01 0.53 16.48
CA SER A 86 -16.83 1.00 17.22
C SER A 86 -17.18 2.03 18.32
N ILE A 87 -17.93 3.09 17.99
CA ILE A 87 -18.33 4.11 18.99
C ILE A 87 -19.21 3.52 20.08
N GLY A 88 -20.20 2.69 19.73
CA GLY A 88 -21.07 2.03 20.70
C GLY A 88 -20.33 1.09 21.66
N VAL A 89 -19.33 0.36 21.15
CA VAL A 89 -18.43 -0.51 21.94
C VAL A 89 -17.68 0.30 22.98
N TRP A 90 -16.96 1.34 22.56
CA TRP A 90 -16.09 2.10 23.46
C TRP A 90 -16.89 2.90 24.50
N ASN A 91 -18.04 3.47 24.13
CA ASN A 91 -18.95 4.10 25.09
C ASN A 91 -19.53 3.13 26.12
N THR A 92 -19.76 1.86 25.74
CA THR A 92 -20.28 0.83 26.65
C THR A 92 -19.19 0.37 27.64
N ILE A 93 -17.92 0.32 27.21
CA ILE A 93 -16.80 0.01 28.10
C ILE A 93 -16.59 1.15 29.09
N SER A 94 -16.52 2.39 28.61
CA SER A 94 -16.42 3.58 29.44
C SER A 94 -16.78 4.82 28.63
N PRO A 95 -17.66 5.72 29.13
CA PRO A 95 -17.99 6.97 28.43
C PRO A 95 -16.76 7.83 28.08
N TYR A 96 -15.68 7.76 28.87
CA TYR A 96 -14.44 8.48 28.59
C TYR A 96 -13.67 7.94 27.39
N PHE A 97 -13.89 6.68 27.00
CA PHE A 97 -13.25 6.03 25.86
C PHE A 97 -14.02 6.23 24.55
N GLY A 98 -15.17 6.91 24.55
CA GLY A 98 -15.94 7.22 23.33
C GLY A 98 -15.13 7.90 22.23
N GLY A 99 -14.11 8.67 22.60
CA GLY A 99 -13.18 9.31 21.68
C GLY A 99 -12.37 8.33 20.82
N VAL A 100 -12.12 7.10 21.30
CA VAL A 100 -11.44 6.05 20.52
C VAL A 100 -12.25 5.68 19.29
N GLY A 101 -13.56 5.46 19.45
CA GLY A 101 -14.44 5.15 18.32
C GLY A 101 -14.61 6.31 17.35
N ILE A 102 -14.63 7.55 17.84
CA ILE A 102 -14.65 8.75 16.98
C ILE A 102 -13.32 8.84 16.19
N GLY A 103 -12.19 8.54 16.83
CA GLY A 103 -10.88 8.44 16.18
C GLY A 103 -10.87 7.40 15.05
N SER A 104 -11.36 6.18 15.31
CA SER A 104 -11.49 5.14 14.28
C SER A 104 -12.36 5.56 13.11
N LEU A 105 -13.48 6.24 13.37
CA LEU A 105 -14.36 6.77 12.33
C LEU A 105 -13.64 7.84 11.48
N MET A 106 -12.95 8.78 12.11
CA MET A 106 -12.20 9.82 11.40
C MET A 106 -11.07 9.25 10.55
N VAL A 107 -10.33 8.27 11.05
CA VAL A 107 -9.25 7.60 10.28
C VAL A 107 -9.84 6.83 9.11
N SER A 108 -10.89 6.03 9.32
CA SER A 108 -11.58 5.32 8.23
C SER A 108 -12.09 6.27 7.15
N PHE A 109 -12.61 7.43 7.55
CA PHE A 109 -13.04 8.47 6.61
C PHE A 109 -11.86 9.03 5.80
N ILE A 110 -10.79 9.49 6.46
CA ILE A 110 -9.62 10.05 5.77
C ILE A 110 -8.98 9.03 4.84
N VAL A 111 -8.81 7.79 5.30
CA VAL A 111 -8.22 6.71 4.48
C VAL A 111 -9.09 6.39 3.27
N SER A 112 -10.42 6.36 3.43
CA SER A 112 -11.34 6.16 2.31
C SER A 112 -11.18 7.19 1.19
N LEU A 113 -10.89 8.45 1.53
CA LEU A 113 -10.74 9.53 0.54
C LEU A 113 -9.56 9.29 -0.40
N TYR A 114 -8.37 9.08 0.15
CA TYR A 114 -7.16 8.93 -0.66
C TYR A 114 -7.06 7.52 -1.26
N TYR A 115 -7.52 6.49 -0.55
CA TYR A 115 -7.52 5.12 -1.06
C TYR A 115 -8.43 4.96 -2.29
N ASN A 116 -9.61 5.61 -2.29
CA ASN A 116 -10.47 5.61 -3.49
C ASN A 116 -9.90 6.46 -4.63
N THR A 117 -9.02 7.43 -4.34
CA THR A 117 -8.27 8.14 -5.38
C THR A 117 -7.24 7.23 -6.05
N ILE A 118 -6.58 6.35 -5.30
CA ILE A 118 -5.71 5.31 -5.87
C ILE A 118 -6.52 4.39 -6.80
N LEU A 119 -7.74 4.00 -6.40
CA LEU A 119 -8.63 3.23 -7.26
C LEU A 119 -9.00 4.00 -8.55
N ALA A 120 -9.15 5.33 -8.50
CA ALA A 120 -9.36 6.14 -9.69
C ALA A 120 -8.16 6.10 -10.64
N TRP A 121 -6.93 6.08 -10.13
CA TRP A 121 -5.73 5.88 -10.94
C TRP A 121 -5.69 4.48 -11.56
N VAL A 122 -6.02 3.43 -10.79
CA VAL A 122 -6.15 2.07 -11.31
C VAL A 122 -7.20 2.00 -12.42
N MET A 123 -8.35 2.65 -12.23
CA MET A 123 -9.43 2.72 -13.22
C MET A 123 -8.97 3.43 -14.50
N TRP A 124 -8.21 4.53 -14.38
CA TRP A 124 -7.64 5.23 -15.53
C TRP A 124 -6.74 4.32 -16.37
N TYR A 125 -5.85 3.56 -15.73
CA TYR A 125 -4.98 2.60 -16.42
C TYR A 125 -5.76 1.42 -17.00
N PHE A 126 -6.78 0.91 -16.29
CA PHE A 126 -7.66 -0.15 -16.79
C PHE A 126 -8.34 0.25 -18.10
N ILE A 127 -8.95 1.44 -18.15
CA ILE A 127 -9.60 1.97 -19.37
C ILE A 127 -8.60 2.12 -20.52
N ASN A 128 -7.38 2.60 -20.22
CA ASN A 128 -6.32 2.77 -21.22
C ASN A 128 -5.65 1.46 -21.66
N SER A 129 -5.94 0.33 -21.01
CA SER A 129 -5.36 -0.98 -21.35
C SER A 129 -6.00 -1.64 -22.58
N PHE A 130 -7.14 -1.14 -23.07
CA PHE A 130 -7.88 -1.68 -24.21
C PHE A 130 -7.41 -1.17 -25.59
N GLN A 131 -6.20 -0.60 -25.69
CA GLN A 131 -5.67 0.02 -26.91
C GLN A 131 -4.38 -0.67 -27.39
N GLU A 132 -4.21 -0.87 -28.70
CA GLU A 132 -2.97 -1.37 -29.34
C GLU A 132 -2.34 -0.25 -30.17
N PRO A 133 -1.09 0.16 -29.92
CA PRO A 133 -0.22 -0.21 -28.80
C PRO A 133 -0.66 0.42 -27.45
N LEU A 134 -0.16 -0.10 -26.33
CA LEU A 134 -0.43 0.47 -25.00
C LEU A 134 0.06 1.93 -24.91
N PRO A 135 -0.68 2.86 -24.27
CA PRO A 135 -0.31 4.30 -24.26
C PRO A 135 1.03 4.65 -23.61
N TRP A 136 1.54 3.79 -22.72
CA TRP A 136 2.83 3.95 -22.04
C TRP A 136 3.97 3.14 -22.69
N SER A 137 3.76 2.58 -23.88
CA SER A 137 4.77 1.78 -24.60
C SER A 137 5.84 2.62 -25.31
N ALA A 138 5.50 3.80 -25.79
CA ALA A 138 6.39 4.65 -26.60
C ALA A 138 6.25 6.14 -26.25
N CYS A 139 7.34 6.89 -26.46
CA CYS A 139 7.32 8.34 -26.29
C CYS A 139 6.56 9.03 -27.43
N PRO A 140 5.71 10.02 -27.13
CA PRO A 140 5.08 10.84 -28.16
C PRO A 140 6.10 11.72 -28.88
N LEU A 141 5.80 12.06 -30.13
CA LEU A 141 6.56 13.01 -30.92
C LEU A 141 6.27 14.46 -30.49
N ASN A 142 7.25 15.33 -30.68
CA ASN A 142 7.12 16.78 -30.53
C ASN A 142 6.08 17.36 -31.50
N GLY A 143 5.61 18.58 -31.22
CA GLY A 143 4.65 19.30 -32.09
C GLY A 143 5.11 19.38 -33.56
N ASN A 144 6.42 19.53 -33.78
CA ASN A 144 7.02 19.61 -35.12
C ASN A 144 7.28 18.23 -35.77
N ARG A 145 7.00 17.13 -35.06
CA ARG A 145 7.22 15.73 -35.50
C ARG A 145 8.66 15.39 -35.93
N THR A 146 9.65 16.19 -35.52
CA THR A 146 11.07 15.97 -35.84
C THR A 146 11.81 15.08 -34.84
N GLY A 147 11.24 14.86 -33.65
CA GLY A 147 11.85 14.06 -32.60
C GLY A 147 10.88 13.80 -31.45
N TYR A 148 11.35 13.09 -30.43
CA TYR A 148 10.60 12.80 -29.22
C TYR A 148 10.56 14.00 -28.27
N ILE A 149 9.52 14.05 -27.43
CA ILE A 149 9.47 14.98 -26.30
C ILE A 149 10.68 14.75 -25.39
N GLU A 150 11.45 15.83 -25.18
CA GLU A 150 12.70 15.83 -24.42
C GLU A 150 12.51 15.23 -23.02
N GLU A 151 11.48 15.67 -22.29
CA GLU A 151 11.14 15.12 -20.98
C GLU A 151 10.86 13.60 -21.00
N CYS A 152 10.26 13.09 -22.07
CA CYS A 152 10.00 11.66 -22.22
C CYS A 152 11.28 10.88 -22.55
N HIS A 153 12.14 11.48 -23.37
CA HIS A 153 13.40 10.88 -23.81
C HIS A 153 14.44 10.82 -22.69
N GLU A 154 14.52 11.85 -21.82
CA GLU A 154 15.41 11.86 -20.66
C GLU A 154 14.96 10.91 -19.54
N SER A 155 13.65 10.66 -19.45
CA SER A 155 13.07 9.73 -18.48
C SER A 155 12.72 8.39 -19.14
N THR A 156 11.44 8.02 -19.15
CA THR A 156 10.91 6.85 -19.86
C THR A 156 9.49 7.12 -20.33
N ALA A 157 9.02 6.40 -21.36
CA ALA A 157 7.62 6.48 -21.81
C ALA A 157 6.60 6.24 -20.69
N VAL A 158 6.93 5.34 -19.77
CA VAL A 158 6.09 5.00 -18.62
C VAL A 158 6.07 6.12 -17.57
N ASN A 159 7.23 6.68 -17.23
CA ASN A 159 7.31 7.84 -16.33
C ASN A 159 6.56 9.04 -16.91
N TYR A 160 6.74 9.31 -18.20
CA TYR A 160 6.03 10.38 -18.89
C TYR A 160 4.51 10.14 -18.86
N PHE A 161 4.06 8.91 -19.12
CA PHE A 161 2.63 8.59 -19.03
C PHE A 161 2.08 8.84 -17.61
N TRP A 162 2.76 8.38 -16.56
CA TRP A 162 2.34 8.60 -15.18
C TRP A 162 2.28 10.09 -14.80
N TYR A 163 3.40 10.80 -14.92
CA TYR A 163 3.52 12.17 -14.43
C TYR A 163 2.81 13.21 -15.32
N ARG A 164 2.78 13.01 -16.65
CA ARG A 164 2.19 13.98 -17.58
C ARG A 164 0.82 13.60 -18.11
N ARG A 165 0.57 12.33 -18.46
CA ARG A 165 -0.71 11.91 -19.04
C ARG A 165 -1.75 11.53 -17.99
N ALA A 166 -1.37 10.78 -16.96
CA ALA A 166 -2.29 10.34 -15.92
C ALA A 166 -2.54 11.45 -14.89
N LEU A 167 -1.47 11.98 -14.27
CA LEU A 167 -1.57 12.97 -13.19
C LEU A 167 -1.56 14.42 -13.67
N ASN A 168 -0.85 14.72 -14.77
CA ASN A 168 -0.54 16.09 -15.20
C ASN A 168 0.04 16.95 -14.05
N ILE A 169 1.10 16.42 -13.43
CA ILE A 169 1.63 16.89 -12.16
C ILE A 169 2.17 18.34 -12.20
N GLY A 170 1.94 19.08 -11.13
CA GLY A 170 2.56 20.39 -10.85
C GLY A 170 4.05 20.25 -10.52
N SER A 171 4.80 21.36 -10.56
CA SER A 171 6.23 21.33 -10.19
C SER A 171 6.48 21.27 -8.69
N ASP A 172 5.47 21.63 -7.89
CA ASP A 172 5.51 21.77 -6.44
C ASP A 172 4.09 21.54 -5.89
N ILE A 173 3.96 21.22 -4.60
CA ILE A 173 2.67 21.10 -3.91
C ILE A 173 1.84 22.39 -3.93
N THR A 174 2.50 23.54 -4.04
CA THR A 174 1.87 24.87 -4.12
C THR A 174 1.24 25.17 -5.49
N ASP A 175 1.66 24.48 -6.57
CA ASP A 175 1.07 24.62 -7.91
C ASP A 175 -0.07 23.62 -8.09
N SER A 176 -1.23 23.91 -7.50
CA SER A 176 -2.38 23.02 -7.55
C SER A 176 -3.10 23.00 -8.92
N GLY A 177 -3.01 24.08 -9.69
CA GLY A 177 -3.65 24.20 -11.00
C GLY A 177 -5.15 23.88 -10.99
N ASN A 178 -5.65 23.34 -12.11
CA ASN A 178 -7.06 22.99 -12.29
C ASN A 178 -7.33 21.50 -11.97
N LEU A 179 -8.61 21.17 -11.77
CA LEU A 179 -9.08 19.79 -11.66
C LEU A 179 -8.86 19.04 -12.98
N GLN A 180 -8.24 17.86 -12.92
CA GLN A 180 -8.03 17.02 -14.09
C GLN A 180 -9.32 16.21 -14.38
N TRP A 181 -10.09 16.62 -15.39
CA TRP A 181 -11.45 16.12 -15.64
C TRP A 181 -11.52 14.60 -15.86
N TRP A 182 -10.50 13.99 -16.46
CA TRP A 182 -10.46 12.54 -16.65
C TRP A 182 -10.32 11.78 -15.33
N LEU A 183 -9.52 12.28 -14.39
CA LEU A 183 -9.42 11.72 -13.04
C LEU A 183 -10.70 11.94 -12.24
N VAL A 184 -11.36 13.10 -12.41
CA VAL A 184 -12.66 13.38 -11.78
C VAL A 184 -13.70 12.35 -12.25
N LEU A 185 -13.74 12.02 -13.54
CA LEU A 185 -14.63 11.00 -14.08
C LEU A 185 -14.31 9.61 -13.51
N CYS A 186 -13.04 9.20 -13.47
CA CYS A 186 -12.64 7.93 -12.87
C CYS A 186 -13.02 7.87 -11.38
N LEU A 187 -12.79 8.96 -10.63
CA LEU A 187 -13.14 9.05 -9.22
C LEU A 187 -14.65 8.96 -8.99
N ALA A 188 -15.46 9.61 -9.83
CA ALA A 188 -16.91 9.52 -9.79
C ALA A 188 -17.39 8.08 -10.03
N ILE A 189 -16.81 7.39 -11.01
CA ILE A 189 -17.10 5.97 -11.28
C ILE A 189 -16.73 5.10 -10.08
N CYS A 190 -15.54 5.31 -9.48
CA CYS A 190 -15.12 4.53 -8.31
C CYS A 190 -16.06 4.72 -7.12
N TRP A 191 -16.44 5.96 -6.77
CA TRP A 191 -17.41 6.22 -5.71
C TRP A 191 -18.80 5.66 -6.03
N ALA A 192 -19.25 5.71 -7.28
CA ALA A 192 -20.51 5.10 -7.69
C ALA A 192 -20.49 3.57 -7.51
N ILE A 193 -19.39 2.90 -7.87
CA ILE A 193 -19.22 1.45 -7.66
C ILE A 193 -19.21 1.11 -6.17
N VAL A 194 -18.45 1.87 -5.35
CA VAL A 194 -18.44 1.70 -3.89
C VAL A 194 -19.85 1.85 -3.31
N TYR A 195 -20.60 2.87 -3.74
CA TYR A 195 -21.98 3.07 -3.33
C TYR A 195 -22.88 1.89 -3.69
N ILE A 196 -22.86 1.45 -4.96
CA ILE A 196 -23.68 0.32 -5.43
C ILE A 196 -23.39 -0.94 -4.63
N CYS A 197 -22.12 -1.23 -4.35
CA CYS A 197 -21.73 -2.41 -3.59
C CYS A 197 -22.11 -2.32 -2.09
N THR A 198 -22.13 -1.13 -1.50
CA THR A 198 -22.39 -0.91 -0.06
C THR A 198 -23.79 -0.40 0.25
N ILE A 199 -24.66 -0.22 -0.75
CA ILE A 199 -25.96 0.46 -0.64
C ILE A 199 -26.87 -0.11 0.47
N ARG A 200 -26.85 -1.43 0.69
CA ARG A 200 -27.62 -2.11 1.75
C ARG A 200 -26.76 -2.61 2.92
N GLY A 201 -25.53 -2.12 3.06
CA GLY A 201 -24.55 -2.59 4.05
C GLY A 201 -24.09 -4.02 3.73
N ILE A 202 -24.04 -4.88 4.76
CA ILE A 202 -23.49 -6.25 4.64
C ILE A 202 -24.25 -7.15 3.66
N GLU A 203 -25.54 -6.93 3.43
CA GLU A 203 -26.37 -7.75 2.52
C GLU A 203 -25.94 -7.61 1.04
N SER A 204 -25.46 -6.43 0.67
CA SER A 204 -24.95 -6.15 -0.68
C SER A 204 -23.45 -6.42 -0.75
N THR A 205 -22.72 -5.95 0.26
CA THR A 205 -21.26 -6.14 0.39
C THR A 205 -20.89 -7.62 0.39
N GLY A 206 -21.61 -8.45 1.15
CA GLY A 206 -21.38 -9.88 1.24
C GLY A 206 -21.63 -10.63 -0.06
N LYS A 207 -22.35 -10.05 -1.04
CA LYS A 207 -22.49 -10.64 -2.39
C LYS A 207 -21.36 -10.19 -3.31
N ALA A 208 -21.01 -8.91 -3.26
CA ALA A 208 -19.89 -8.36 -4.03
C ALA A 208 -18.55 -9.03 -3.68
N ILE A 209 -18.34 -9.34 -2.39
CA ILE A 209 -17.07 -9.89 -1.91
C ILE A 209 -16.69 -11.24 -2.53
N TYR A 210 -17.67 -12.06 -2.93
CA TYR A 210 -17.40 -13.34 -3.59
C TYR A 210 -16.60 -13.14 -4.88
N VAL A 211 -16.87 -12.06 -5.62
CA VAL A 211 -16.10 -11.73 -6.82
C VAL A 211 -14.84 -10.98 -6.43
N THR A 212 -14.96 -9.91 -5.64
CA THR A 212 -13.85 -8.98 -5.41
C THR A 212 -12.70 -9.57 -4.58
N ALA A 213 -12.96 -10.57 -3.73
CA ALA A 213 -11.92 -11.24 -2.96
C ALA A 213 -11.35 -12.50 -3.64
N ILE A 214 -12.14 -13.26 -4.39
CA ILE A 214 -11.67 -14.51 -5.04
C ILE A 214 -10.91 -14.22 -6.33
N PHE A 215 -11.42 -13.28 -7.14
CA PHE A 215 -10.84 -12.98 -8.45
C PHE A 215 -9.36 -12.55 -8.38
N PRO A 216 -8.90 -11.73 -7.40
CA PRO A 216 -7.49 -11.44 -7.25
C PRO A 216 -6.58 -12.67 -7.07
N TYR A 217 -7.00 -13.68 -6.32
CA TYR A 217 -6.20 -14.90 -6.15
C TYR A 217 -6.05 -15.68 -7.46
N LEU A 218 -7.11 -15.71 -8.29
CA LEU A 218 -7.03 -16.31 -9.63
C LEU A 218 -6.00 -15.58 -10.49
N VAL A 219 -6.06 -14.24 -10.52
CA VAL A 219 -5.13 -13.44 -11.32
C VAL A 219 -3.70 -13.54 -10.80
N LEU A 220 -3.48 -13.49 -9.49
CA LEU A 220 -2.15 -13.72 -8.89
C LEU A 220 -1.59 -15.09 -9.26
N THR A 221 -2.41 -16.13 -9.33
CA THR A 221 -1.98 -17.47 -9.78
C THR A 221 -1.55 -17.47 -11.24
N ILE A 222 -2.27 -16.76 -12.11
CA ILE A 222 -1.91 -16.60 -13.52
C ILE A 222 -0.57 -15.85 -13.64
N PHE A 223 -0.38 -14.76 -12.89
CA PHE A 223 0.88 -14.01 -12.86
C PHE A 223 2.03 -14.81 -12.24
N LEU A 224 1.77 -15.72 -11.30
CA LEU A 224 2.78 -16.62 -10.76
C LEU A 224 3.31 -17.57 -11.82
N ILE A 225 2.42 -18.28 -12.53
CA ILE A 225 2.80 -19.20 -13.60
C ILE A 225 3.57 -18.45 -14.70
N ARG A 226 3.07 -17.27 -15.10
CA ARG A 226 3.74 -16.45 -16.11
C ARG A 226 5.09 -15.93 -15.62
N GLY A 227 5.14 -15.36 -14.42
CA GLY A 227 6.33 -14.73 -13.84
C GLY A 227 7.48 -15.71 -13.71
N LEU A 228 7.21 -16.95 -13.26
CA LEU A 228 8.23 -18.01 -13.15
C LEU A 228 8.75 -18.50 -14.51
N ALA A 229 7.98 -18.34 -15.58
CA ALA A 229 8.38 -18.72 -16.94
C ALA A 229 9.19 -17.63 -17.67
N LEU A 230 9.33 -16.43 -17.09
CA LEU A 230 10.11 -15.34 -17.70
C LEU A 230 11.62 -15.53 -17.47
N PRO A 231 12.47 -15.12 -18.44
CA PRO A 231 13.91 -15.20 -18.26
C PRO A 231 14.37 -14.25 -17.15
N GLY A 232 15.33 -14.66 -16.31
CA GLY A 232 15.83 -13.82 -15.21
C GLY A 232 14.89 -13.73 -13.99
N ALA A 233 13.79 -14.47 -13.96
CA ALA A 233 12.89 -14.53 -12.81
C ALA A 233 13.57 -15.03 -11.52
N THR A 234 14.56 -15.93 -11.68
CA THR A 234 15.34 -16.49 -10.57
C THR A 234 16.15 -15.42 -9.83
N GLU A 235 16.72 -14.44 -10.53
CA GLU A 235 17.52 -13.37 -9.92
C GLU A 235 16.70 -12.55 -8.92
N GLY A 236 15.47 -12.19 -9.31
CA GLY A 236 14.56 -11.47 -8.42
C GLY A 236 14.12 -12.29 -7.20
N LEU A 237 13.93 -13.60 -7.37
CA LEU A 237 13.59 -14.50 -6.25
C LEU A 237 14.78 -14.73 -5.31
N VAL A 238 15.99 -14.87 -5.85
CA VAL A 238 17.21 -14.95 -5.03
C VAL A 238 17.38 -13.68 -4.22
N TYR A 239 17.15 -12.50 -4.82
CA TYR A 239 17.16 -11.25 -4.07
C TYR A 239 16.09 -11.23 -2.97
N PHE A 240 14.86 -11.68 -3.26
CA PHE A 240 13.78 -11.72 -2.28
C PHE A 240 14.08 -12.63 -1.08
N PHE A 241 14.64 -13.82 -1.31
CA PHE A 241 14.88 -14.81 -0.26
C PHE A 241 16.26 -14.70 0.41
N THR A 242 17.18 -13.87 -0.10
CA THR A 242 18.51 -13.71 0.51
C THR A 242 18.49 -12.60 1.57
N PRO A 243 18.61 -12.91 2.88
CA PRO A 243 18.47 -11.91 3.93
C PRO A 243 19.77 -11.10 4.15
N ASN A 244 19.69 -9.78 4.03
CA ASN A 244 20.77 -8.89 4.47
C ASN A 244 20.64 -8.55 5.97
N MET A 245 21.28 -9.32 6.83
CA MET A 245 21.18 -9.18 8.30
C MET A 245 21.69 -7.83 8.84
N ASN A 246 22.54 -7.11 8.10
CA ASN A 246 23.06 -5.81 8.55
C ASN A 246 21.96 -4.75 8.65
N ILE A 247 20.90 -4.88 7.86
CA ILE A 247 19.83 -3.87 7.81
C ILE A 247 18.97 -3.89 9.08
N LEU A 248 18.88 -5.04 9.77
CA LEU A 248 18.08 -5.22 11.00
C LEU A 248 18.57 -4.37 12.18
N LYS A 249 19.81 -3.85 12.12
CA LYS A 249 20.35 -2.89 13.10
C LYS A 249 19.66 -1.53 13.02
N ASN A 250 18.97 -1.22 11.92
CA ASN A 250 18.26 0.03 11.73
C ASN A 250 16.88 -0.04 12.42
N PRO A 251 16.59 0.81 13.44
CA PRO A 251 15.30 0.79 14.14
C PRO A 251 14.11 1.12 13.23
N ARG A 252 14.32 1.80 12.10
CA ARG A 252 13.26 2.10 11.13
C ARG A 252 12.66 0.84 10.49
N VAL A 253 13.46 -0.21 10.33
CA VAL A 253 12.99 -1.49 9.77
C VAL A 253 11.89 -2.10 10.64
N TRP A 254 12.08 -2.06 11.95
CA TRP A 254 11.11 -2.57 12.93
C TRP A 254 9.86 -1.71 13.00
N LEU A 255 10.02 -0.39 12.94
CA LEU A 255 8.90 0.56 12.89
C LEU A 255 8.00 0.33 11.67
N ASP A 256 8.60 0.22 10.49
CA ASP A 256 7.86 0.04 9.24
C ASP A 256 7.23 -1.36 9.16
N ALA A 257 7.88 -2.38 9.73
CA ALA A 257 7.30 -3.72 9.86
C ALA A 257 6.05 -3.74 10.77
N ALA A 258 6.13 -3.11 11.95
CA ALA A 258 4.98 -2.99 12.85
C ALA A 258 3.85 -2.21 12.18
N THR A 259 4.15 -1.02 11.63
CA THR A 259 3.18 -0.19 10.92
C THR A 259 2.53 -0.95 9.76
N GLN A 260 3.30 -1.73 9.00
CA GLN A 260 2.77 -2.57 7.92
C GLN A 260 1.75 -3.59 8.45
N ILE A 261 1.94 -4.18 9.63
CA ILE A 261 0.97 -5.11 10.23
C ILE A 261 -0.35 -4.41 10.57
N PHE A 262 -0.32 -3.19 11.13
CA PHE A 262 -1.54 -2.41 11.41
C PHE A 262 -2.36 -2.16 10.15
N PHE A 263 -1.70 -1.67 9.08
CA PHE A 263 -2.38 -1.43 7.81
C PHE A 263 -2.82 -2.72 7.13
N SER A 264 -1.99 -3.76 7.16
CA SER A 264 -2.25 -5.04 6.49
C SER A 264 -3.38 -5.82 7.15
N LEU A 265 -3.58 -5.71 8.47
CA LEU A 265 -4.71 -6.34 9.15
C LEU A 265 -5.91 -5.40 9.30
N SER A 266 -5.80 -4.13 8.87
CA SER A 266 -6.83 -3.09 9.07
C SER A 266 -7.25 -2.92 10.53
N LEU A 267 -6.26 -2.92 11.44
CA LEU A 267 -6.46 -2.73 12.89
C LEU A 267 -6.77 -1.27 13.22
N ALA A 268 -7.59 -1.03 14.26
CA ALA A 268 -8.01 0.28 14.77
C ALA A 268 -8.86 1.15 13.82
N PHE A 269 -9.29 0.60 12.68
CA PHE A 269 -10.26 1.25 11.78
C PHE A 269 -11.70 1.14 12.30
N GLY A 270 -12.01 0.15 13.14
CA GLY A 270 -13.37 -0.12 13.63
C GLY A 270 -14.27 -0.89 12.65
N GLY A 271 -13.83 -1.11 11.41
CA GLY A 271 -14.53 -1.95 10.43
C GLY A 271 -14.60 -3.42 10.84
N LEU A 272 -13.55 -3.97 11.46
CA LEU A 272 -13.53 -5.35 11.97
C LEU A 272 -14.49 -5.54 13.16
N ILE A 273 -14.54 -4.56 14.06
CA ILE A 273 -15.52 -4.51 15.16
C ILE A 273 -16.94 -4.52 14.59
N ALA A 274 -17.20 -3.74 13.53
CA ALA A 274 -18.49 -3.74 12.86
C ALA A 274 -18.80 -5.11 12.22
N PHE A 275 -17.89 -5.70 11.45
CA PHE A 275 -18.11 -7.01 10.82
C PHE A 275 -18.35 -8.14 11.81
N SER A 276 -17.59 -8.20 12.91
CA SER A 276 -17.73 -9.26 13.92
C SER A 276 -19.03 -9.13 14.72
N SER A 277 -19.54 -7.91 14.87
CA SER A 277 -20.75 -7.64 15.63
C SER A 277 -22.05 -8.17 14.99
N TYR A 278 -22.00 -8.52 13.70
CA TYR A 278 -23.07 -9.19 12.95
C TYR A 278 -23.05 -10.73 13.08
N ASN A 279 -22.02 -11.32 13.68
CA ASN A 279 -21.94 -12.77 13.89
C ASN A 279 -22.88 -13.27 14.98
N SER A 280 -23.07 -14.59 15.00
CA SER A 280 -23.74 -15.24 16.12
C SER A 280 -22.92 -15.08 17.41
N PRO A 281 -23.57 -14.92 18.59
CA PRO A 281 -22.85 -14.66 19.83
C PRO A 281 -21.87 -15.76 20.25
N LYS A 282 -22.13 -17.02 19.88
CA LYS A 282 -21.29 -18.20 20.21
C LYS A 282 -20.36 -18.64 19.08
N ASN A 283 -20.01 -17.71 18.19
CA ASN A 283 -19.07 -17.99 17.12
C ASN A 283 -17.61 -18.03 17.64
N ASP A 284 -16.79 -18.92 17.09
CA ASP A 284 -15.38 -19.06 17.49
C ASP A 284 -14.50 -17.95 16.90
N CYS A 285 -14.46 -16.81 17.59
CA CYS A 285 -13.69 -15.64 17.17
C CYS A 285 -12.16 -15.84 17.25
N GLU A 286 -11.68 -16.75 18.11
CA GLU A 286 -10.25 -17.05 18.23
C GLU A 286 -9.75 -17.74 16.96
N LYS A 287 -10.46 -18.78 16.51
CA LYS A 287 -10.12 -19.50 15.27
C LYS A 287 -10.20 -18.58 14.06
N ASP A 288 -11.22 -17.73 14.00
CA ASP A 288 -11.37 -16.75 12.92
C ASP A 288 -10.18 -15.80 12.85
N ALA A 289 -9.82 -15.22 14.00
CA ALA A 289 -8.74 -14.25 14.09
C ALA A 289 -7.41 -14.82 13.59
N VAL A 290 -7.05 -16.02 14.06
CA VAL A 290 -5.82 -16.70 13.65
C VAL A 290 -5.86 -17.07 12.17
N THR A 291 -7.00 -17.59 11.68
CA THR A 291 -7.13 -18.00 10.28
C THR A 291 -6.99 -16.81 9.34
N ILE A 292 -7.70 -15.70 9.60
CA ILE A 292 -7.67 -14.51 8.76
C ILE A 292 -6.28 -13.86 8.76
N ALA A 293 -5.64 -13.74 9.93
CA ALA A 293 -4.32 -13.14 10.02
C ALA A 293 -3.23 -13.96 9.30
N ILE A 294 -3.31 -15.29 9.35
CA ILE A 294 -2.41 -16.18 8.60
C ILE A 294 -2.67 -16.05 7.10
N VAL A 295 -3.94 -16.09 6.66
CA VAL A 295 -4.29 -15.93 5.24
C VAL A 295 -3.80 -14.60 4.70
N ASN A 296 -3.97 -13.51 5.46
CA ASN A 296 -3.48 -12.19 5.07
C ASN A 296 -1.95 -12.18 4.84
N SER A 297 -1.18 -12.68 5.81
CA SER A 297 0.28 -12.69 5.72
C SER A 297 0.82 -13.66 4.67
N MET A 298 0.19 -14.83 4.53
CA MET A 298 0.50 -15.76 3.45
C MET A 298 0.18 -15.16 2.09
N THR A 299 -0.86 -14.34 1.98
CA THR A 299 -1.20 -13.63 0.74
C THR A 299 -0.15 -12.58 0.40
N SER A 300 0.39 -11.84 1.38
CA SER A 300 1.50 -10.91 1.15
C SER A 300 2.75 -11.62 0.61
N LEU A 301 3.12 -12.76 1.20
CA LEU A 301 4.24 -13.59 0.72
C LEU A 301 3.96 -14.15 -0.67
N TYR A 302 2.76 -14.68 -0.88
CA TYR A 302 2.33 -15.25 -2.15
C TYR A 302 2.33 -14.22 -3.28
N ALA A 303 1.80 -13.02 -3.03
CA ALA A 303 1.82 -11.91 -3.98
C ALA A 303 3.24 -11.40 -4.27
N SER A 304 4.16 -11.51 -3.31
CA SER A 304 5.56 -11.10 -3.51
C SER A 304 6.28 -11.95 -4.54
N ILE A 305 6.00 -13.26 -4.62
CA ILE A 305 6.70 -14.19 -5.54
C ILE A 305 6.58 -13.76 -7.02
N PRO A 306 5.37 -13.63 -7.63
CA PRO A 306 5.25 -13.17 -9.02
C PRO A 306 5.86 -11.79 -9.22
N ILE A 307 5.80 -10.94 -8.20
CA ILE A 307 6.29 -9.56 -8.27
C ILE A 307 7.80 -9.51 -8.37
N PHE A 308 8.50 -10.21 -7.48
CA PHE A 308 9.95 -10.34 -7.54
C PHE A 308 10.41 -11.11 -8.79
N SER A 309 9.65 -12.10 -9.26
CA SER A 309 9.95 -12.75 -10.56
C SER A 309 9.90 -11.77 -11.73
N ILE A 310 8.86 -10.93 -11.81
CA ILE A 310 8.72 -9.92 -12.87
C ILE A 310 9.77 -8.81 -12.73
N LEU A 311 10.13 -8.42 -11.51
CA LEU A 311 11.24 -7.51 -11.25
C LEU A 311 12.58 -8.08 -11.71
N GLY A 312 12.85 -9.36 -11.46
CA GLY A 312 14.03 -10.07 -11.93
C GLY A 312 14.12 -10.10 -13.46
N PHE A 313 13.01 -10.38 -14.14
CA PHE A 313 12.91 -10.29 -15.60
C PHE A 313 13.20 -8.88 -16.12
N LYS A 314 12.60 -7.85 -15.52
CA LYS A 314 12.84 -6.45 -15.87
C LYS A 314 14.33 -6.09 -15.70
N ALA A 315 14.91 -6.39 -14.54
CA ALA A 315 16.30 -6.07 -14.23
C ALA A 315 17.27 -6.77 -15.19
N THR A 316 17.03 -8.06 -15.47
CA THR A 316 17.83 -8.86 -16.40
C THR A 316 17.76 -8.30 -17.82
N THR A 317 16.57 -7.92 -18.28
CA THR A 317 16.38 -7.32 -19.62
C THR A 317 17.11 -5.98 -19.72
N ARG A 318 17.01 -5.11 -18.69
CA ARG A 318 17.72 -3.83 -18.63
C ARG A 318 19.24 -4.00 -18.60
N TYR A 319 19.71 -5.00 -17.86
CA TYR A 319 21.12 -5.36 -17.82
C TYR A 319 21.64 -5.78 -19.20
N TRP A 320 20.89 -6.64 -19.93
CA TRP A 320 21.24 -7.02 -21.29
C TRP A 320 21.22 -5.84 -22.27
N ASP A 321 20.21 -4.97 -22.21
CA ASP A 321 20.16 -3.76 -23.04
C ASP A 321 21.36 -2.82 -22.79
N CYS A 322 21.78 -2.71 -21.53
CA CYS A 322 22.94 -1.90 -21.13
C CYS A 322 24.23 -2.47 -21.72
N LEU A 323 24.42 -3.80 -21.62
CA LEU A 323 25.57 -4.48 -22.20
C LEU A 323 25.59 -4.38 -23.73
N ASP A 324 24.46 -4.63 -24.40
CA ASP A 324 24.38 -4.58 -25.85
C ASP A 324 24.72 -3.18 -26.40
N ARG A 325 24.31 -2.11 -25.70
CA ARG A 325 24.70 -0.73 -26.05
C ARG A 325 26.21 -0.50 -25.91
N ASN A 326 26.81 -0.99 -24.82
CA ASN A 326 28.25 -0.89 -24.62
C ASN A 326 29.01 -1.70 -25.69
N ILE A 327 28.54 -2.90 -26.02
CA ILE A 327 29.09 -3.76 -27.07
C ILE A 327 29.06 -3.05 -28.42
N ILE A 328 27.92 -2.51 -28.83
CA ILE A 328 27.79 -1.77 -30.10
C ILE A 328 28.72 -0.55 -30.12
N GLY A 329 28.82 0.18 -29.01
CA GLY A 329 29.74 1.30 -28.87
C GLY A 329 31.21 0.89 -29.10
N ILE A 330 31.62 -0.25 -28.54
CA ILE A 330 32.97 -0.80 -28.73
C ILE A 330 33.17 -1.29 -30.17
N ILE A 331 32.22 -2.05 -30.73
CA ILE A 331 32.30 -2.57 -32.10
C ILE A 331 32.48 -1.44 -33.11
N ASN A 332 31.70 -0.37 -32.98
CA ASN A 332 31.75 0.79 -33.89
C ASN A 332 33.05 1.61 -33.75
N GLU A 333 33.64 1.69 -32.56
CA GLU A 333 34.87 2.47 -32.34
C GLU A 333 36.13 1.70 -32.75
N PHE A 334 36.10 0.37 -32.67
CA PHE A 334 37.22 -0.50 -33.01
C PHE A 334 37.05 -1.17 -34.39
N ASP A 335 36.01 -0.83 -35.16
CA ASP A 335 35.65 -1.41 -36.45
C ASP A 335 35.70 -2.96 -36.45
N LEU A 336 35.18 -3.55 -35.39
CA LEU A 336 35.14 -5.00 -35.25
C LEU A 336 34.00 -5.59 -36.08
N PRO A 337 34.11 -6.85 -36.55
CA PRO A 337 32.98 -7.51 -37.20
C PRO A 337 31.77 -7.64 -36.25
N ASP A 338 30.57 -7.50 -36.79
CA ASP A 338 29.33 -7.76 -36.05
C ASP A 338 29.36 -9.17 -35.43
N GLN A 339 28.86 -9.31 -34.19
CA GLN A 339 28.86 -10.55 -33.40
C GLN A 339 30.24 -11.04 -32.90
N SER A 340 31.33 -10.30 -33.11
CA SER A 340 32.66 -10.63 -32.54
C SER A 340 32.69 -10.60 -31.02
N ILE A 341 31.94 -9.68 -30.40
CA ILE A 341 31.76 -9.55 -28.96
C ILE A 341 30.35 -10.01 -28.61
N MET A 342 30.24 -11.11 -27.89
CA MET A 342 28.98 -11.60 -27.31
C MET A 342 28.90 -11.25 -25.82
N ARG A 343 27.68 -11.25 -25.25
CA ARG A 343 27.43 -10.91 -23.84
C ARG A 343 28.32 -11.69 -22.87
N ASP A 344 28.52 -12.98 -23.12
CA ASP A 344 29.31 -13.87 -22.25
C ASP A 344 30.80 -13.54 -22.24
N ASN A 345 31.32 -12.99 -23.35
CA ASN A 345 32.74 -12.66 -23.53
C ASN A 345 33.02 -11.17 -23.31
N TYR A 346 32.01 -10.36 -22.98
CA TYR A 346 32.13 -8.90 -22.85
C TYR A 346 33.20 -8.50 -21.83
N THR A 347 33.24 -9.11 -20.65
CA THR A 347 34.21 -8.78 -19.59
C THR A 347 35.65 -9.05 -20.01
N ILE A 348 35.88 -10.12 -20.76
CA ILE A 348 37.20 -10.49 -21.29
C ILE A 348 37.65 -9.47 -22.34
N TRP A 349 36.79 -9.18 -23.32
CA TRP A 349 37.06 -8.20 -24.37
C TRP A 349 37.25 -6.79 -23.81
N PHE A 350 36.42 -6.38 -22.87
CA PHE A 350 36.55 -5.11 -22.18
C PHE A 350 37.88 -5.00 -21.43
N GLY A 351 38.27 -6.05 -20.68
CA GLY A 351 39.57 -6.09 -20.00
C GLY A 351 40.75 -6.02 -20.97
N PHE A 352 40.69 -6.76 -22.08
CA PHE A 352 41.70 -6.75 -23.12
C PHE A 352 41.85 -5.38 -23.79
N LEU A 353 40.75 -4.75 -24.19
CA LEU A 353 40.73 -3.45 -24.87
C LEU A 353 41.10 -2.30 -23.92
N ASN A 354 40.69 -2.37 -22.65
CA ASN A 354 41.08 -1.39 -21.65
C ASN A 354 42.60 -1.44 -21.37
N THR A 355 43.21 -2.62 -21.42
CA THR A 355 44.65 -2.79 -21.24
C THR A 355 45.45 -2.34 -22.47
N THR A 356 44.98 -2.68 -23.68
CA THR A 356 45.68 -2.33 -24.93
C THR A 356 45.47 -0.89 -25.38
N HIS A 357 44.25 -0.34 -25.21
CA HIS A 357 43.86 0.99 -25.70
C HIS A 357 43.05 1.79 -24.66
N PRO A 358 43.62 2.11 -23.48
CA PRO A 358 42.87 2.73 -22.38
C PRO A 358 42.25 4.09 -22.73
N LYS A 359 42.93 4.88 -23.57
CA LYS A 359 42.45 6.22 -23.97
C LYS A 359 41.20 6.16 -24.85
N LYS A 360 41.12 5.19 -25.77
CA LYS A 360 39.94 5.01 -26.65
C LYS A 360 38.73 4.47 -25.89
N ILE A 361 38.95 3.59 -24.92
CA ILE A 361 37.88 3.09 -24.05
C ILE A 361 37.34 4.21 -23.15
N THR A 362 38.21 5.06 -22.62
CA THR A 362 37.79 6.18 -21.76
C THR A 362 36.97 7.23 -22.54
N SER A 363 37.25 7.44 -23.84
CA SER A 363 36.47 8.37 -24.67
C SER A 363 35.05 7.89 -24.97
N LEU A 364 34.80 6.58 -24.95
CA LEU A 364 33.49 5.98 -25.25
C LEU A 364 32.42 6.24 -24.18
N LYS A 365 32.78 6.74 -22.98
CA LYS A 365 31.85 7.00 -21.86
C LYS A 365 30.86 5.85 -21.64
N LEU A 366 31.37 4.62 -21.59
CA LEU A 366 30.56 3.41 -21.41
C LEU A 366 29.78 3.46 -20.09
N ARG A 367 28.58 2.87 -20.08
CA ARG A 367 27.73 2.82 -18.90
C ARG A 367 28.18 1.69 -17.98
N SER A 368 28.14 1.92 -16.67
CA SER A 368 28.27 0.83 -15.69
C SER A 368 26.94 0.06 -15.68
N CYS A 369 27.00 -1.25 -15.92
CA CYS A 369 25.83 -2.12 -15.94
C CYS A 369 25.93 -3.04 -14.72
N ASP A 370 25.21 -2.72 -13.64
CA ASP A 370 25.11 -3.58 -12.45
C ASP A 370 23.68 -4.10 -12.32
N LEU A 371 23.53 -5.43 -12.23
CA LEU A 371 22.22 -6.07 -12.07
C LEU A 371 21.55 -5.66 -10.76
N GLN A 372 22.33 -5.50 -9.69
CA GLN A 372 21.79 -5.18 -8.36
C GLN A 372 21.17 -3.78 -8.32
N GLU A 373 21.71 -2.84 -9.09
CA GLU A 373 21.19 -1.48 -9.25
C GLU A 373 19.85 -1.46 -10.01
N PHE A 374 19.67 -2.36 -10.99
CA PHE A 374 18.41 -2.49 -11.73
C PHE A 374 17.32 -3.25 -10.98
N LEU A 375 17.69 -3.98 -9.92
CA LEU A 375 16.76 -4.68 -9.04
C LEU A 375 16.11 -3.75 -8.00
N ASP A 376 16.60 -2.53 -7.78
CA ASP A 376 16.04 -1.59 -6.82
C ASP A 376 14.89 -0.76 -7.43
N ALA A 377 13.74 -0.70 -6.76
CA ALA A 377 12.52 -0.01 -7.20
C ALA A 377 11.95 0.89 -6.10
N SER A 378 11.25 1.96 -6.49
CA SER A 378 10.73 2.99 -5.59
C SER A 378 9.18 3.01 -5.50
N GLY A 379 8.67 2.79 -4.28
CA GLY A 379 7.37 3.25 -3.76
C GLY A 379 6.11 2.88 -4.54
N THR A 380 5.11 3.78 -4.53
CA THR A 380 3.85 3.70 -5.30
C THR A 380 4.09 3.61 -6.81
N GLY A 381 5.26 4.04 -7.27
CA GLY A 381 5.78 3.78 -8.61
C GLY A 381 5.91 2.30 -8.94
N LEU A 382 5.92 1.39 -7.95
CA LEU A 382 6.01 -0.04 -8.22
C LEU A 382 4.86 -0.50 -9.14
N ALA A 383 3.60 -0.15 -8.83
CA ALA A 383 2.45 -0.60 -9.62
C ALA A 383 2.28 0.15 -10.95
N PHE A 384 2.41 1.48 -10.94
CA PHE A 384 2.08 2.34 -12.09
C PHE A 384 3.26 2.66 -13.01
N ILE A 385 4.48 2.35 -12.57
CA ILE A 385 5.71 2.54 -13.34
C ILE A 385 6.40 1.20 -13.56
N VAL A 386 6.80 0.52 -12.50
CA VAL A 386 7.66 -0.66 -12.61
C VAL A 386 6.91 -1.86 -13.21
N PHE A 387 5.69 -2.14 -12.76
CA PHE A 387 4.86 -3.21 -13.30
C PHE A 387 4.43 -2.94 -14.73
N THR A 388 3.99 -1.73 -15.04
CA THR A 388 3.60 -1.35 -16.41
C THR A 388 4.77 -1.40 -17.38
N GLU A 389 5.97 -1.07 -16.92
CA GLU A 389 7.20 -1.21 -17.70
C GLU A 389 7.55 -2.69 -17.94
N ALA A 390 7.36 -3.56 -16.96
CA ALA A 390 7.56 -4.99 -17.18
C ALA A 390 6.49 -5.60 -18.10
N ILE A 391 5.24 -5.12 -18.02
CA ILE A 391 4.13 -5.57 -18.87
C ILE A 391 4.36 -5.28 -20.35
N ILE A 392 4.91 -4.11 -20.71
CA ILE A 392 5.20 -3.80 -22.12
C ILE A 392 6.31 -4.67 -22.72
N LEU A 393 7.16 -5.29 -21.89
CA LEU A 393 8.20 -6.23 -22.34
C LEU A 393 7.64 -7.64 -22.61
N MET A 394 6.41 -7.94 -22.15
CA MET A 394 5.79 -9.24 -22.36
C MET A 394 4.97 -9.26 -23.67
N PRO A 395 5.02 -10.38 -24.44
CA PRO A 395 4.12 -10.56 -25.58
C PRO A 395 2.66 -10.59 -25.13
N GLY A 396 1.78 -9.94 -25.91
CA GLY A 396 0.37 -9.79 -25.55
C GLY A 396 0.15 -8.82 -24.37
N SER A 397 0.96 -7.76 -24.27
CA SER A 397 1.01 -6.82 -23.14
C SER A 397 -0.35 -6.25 -22.71
N GLN A 398 -1.30 -6.07 -23.63
CA GLN A 398 -2.66 -5.63 -23.33
C GLN A 398 -3.41 -6.56 -22.38
N GLY A 399 -3.39 -7.87 -22.64
CA GLY A 399 -4.11 -8.85 -21.82
C GLY A 399 -3.58 -8.87 -20.38
N TRP A 400 -2.25 -8.78 -20.24
CA TRP A 400 -1.59 -8.66 -18.94
C TRP A 400 -1.95 -7.35 -18.22
N ALA A 401 -1.99 -6.22 -18.93
CA ALA A 401 -2.39 -4.94 -18.36
C ALA A 401 -3.84 -4.96 -17.85
N VAL A 402 -4.78 -5.45 -18.67
CA VAL A 402 -6.20 -5.59 -18.29
C VAL A 402 -6.34 -6.44 -17.03
N LEU A 403 -5.74 -7.63 -16.99
CA LEU A 403 -5.78 -8.53 -15.83
C LEU A 403 -5.16 -7.90 -14.58
N PHE A 404 -4.01 -7.22 -14.72
CA PHE A 404 -3.34 -6.57 -13.61
C PHE A 404 -4.19 -5.46 -12.98
N PHE A 405 -4.72 -4.54 -13.78
CA PHE A 405 -5.47 -3.40 -13.25
C PHE A 405 -6.85 -3.78 -12.73
N ILE A 406 -7.53 -4.76 -13.33
CA ILE A 406 -8.80 -5.27 -12.77
C ILE A 406 -8.59 -6.03 -11.46
N MET A 407 -7.48 -6.76 -11.31
CA MET A 407 -7.08 -7.38 -10.03
C MET A 407 -6.86 -6.31 -8.95
N LEU A 408 -6.06 -5.27 -9.24
CA LEU A 408 -5.82 -4.17 -8.31
C LEU A 408 -7.13 -3.46 -7.94
N PHE A 409 -8.02 -3.26 -8.91
CA PHE A 409 -9.32 -2.66 -8.68
C PHE A 409 -10.17 -3.48 -7.70
N CYS A 410 -10.25 -4.81 -7.89
CA CYS A 410 -10.97 -5.71 -6.98
C CYS A 410 -10.37 -5.75 -5.56
N LEU A 411 -9.05 -5.74 -5.43
CA LEU A 411 -8.37 -5.70 -4.13
C LEU A 411 -8.69 -4.41 -3.37
N GLY A 412 -8.55 -3.25 -4.04
CA GLY A 412 -8.86 -1.99 -3.39
C GLY A 412 -10.36 -1.84 -3.09
N LEU A 413 -11.24 -2.32 -3.97
CA LEU A 413 -12.68 -2.27 -3.74
C LEU A 413 -13.09 -3.08 -2.49
N SER A 414 -12.47 -4.25 -2.26
CA SER A 414 -12.72 -5.07 -1.07
C SER A 414 -12.33 -4.35 0.23
N SER A 415 -11.19 -3.66 0.25
CA SER A 415 -10.79 -2.85 1.42
C SER A 415 -11.73 -1.67 1.67
N MET A 416 -12.22 -1.03 0.61
CA MET A 416 -13.18 0.08 0.72
C MET A 416 -14.49 -0.34 1.39
N PHE A 417 -14.94 -1.58 1.21
CA PHE A 417 -16.15 -2.07 1.88
C PHE A 417 -16.02 -2.05 3.40
N GLY A 418 -14.90 -2.49 3.96
CA GLY A 418 -14.67 -2.46 5.41
C GLY A 418 -14.50 -1.04 5.95
N ASN A 419 -13.85 -0.15 5.20
CA ASN A 419 -13.73 1.26 5.58
C ASN A 419 -15.09 1.96 5.63
N ILE A 420 -15.94 1.75 4.61
CA ILE A 420 -17.29 2.34 4.59
C ILE A 420 -18.15 1.76 5.71
N GLU A 421 -18.07 0.47 6.01
CA GLU A 421 -18.81 -0.13 7.12
C GLU A 421 -18.35 0.42 8.49
N GLY A 422 -17.05 0.68 8.63
CA GLY A 422 -16.45 1.34 9.81
C GLY A 422 -16.93 2.77 10.04
N ILE A 423 -17.44 3.44 9.00
CA ILE A 423 -18.03 4.79 9.09
C ILE A 423 -19.56 4.70 9.22
N LEU A 424 -20.20 3.84 8.43
CA LEU A 424 -21.65 3.73 8.35
C LEU A 424 -22.24 3.19 9.66
N THR A 425 -21.63 2.16 10.25
CA THR A 425 -22.15 1.54 11.48
C THR A 425 -22.19 2.52 12.64
N PRO A 426 -21.10 3.24 12.99
CA PRO A 426 -21.15 4.17 14.11
C PRO A 426 -22.02 5.41 13.83
N LEU A 427 -22.14 5.87 12.58
CA LEU A 427 -23.06 6.97 12.24
C LEU A 427 -24.53 6.60 12.46
N LEU A 428 -24.91 5.35 12.14
CA LEU A 428 -26.25 4.84 12.42
C LEU A 428 -26.53 4.75 13.94
N GLU A 429 -25.49 4.49 14.75
CA GLU A 429 -25.62 4.38 16.22
C GLU A 429 -25.67 5.72 16.94
N LEU A 430 -24.98 6.75 16.42
CA LEU A 430 -24.87 8.07 17.04
C LEU A 430 -26.19 8.87 17.09
N HIS A 431 -27.28 8.37 16.49
CA HIS A 431 -28.58 9.06 16.39
C HIS A 431 -28.51 10.48 15.80
N VAL A 432 -27.39 10.86 15.17
CA VAL A 432 -27.19 12.15 14.48
C VAL A 432 -28.12 12.27 13.27
N VAL A 433 -28.45 11.13 12.66
CA VAL A 433 -29.40 11.03 11.56
C VAL A 433 -30.70 10.45 12.11
N SER A 434 -31.83 11.08 11.77
CA SER A 434 -33.15 10.60 12.17
C SER A 434 -33.37 9.16 11.72
N LYS A 435 -33.98 8.33 12.59
CA LYS A 435 -34.33 6.93 12.31
C LYS A 435 -35.21 6.74 11.07
N SER A 436 -35.81 7.82 10.56
CA SER A 436 -36.62 7.82 9.34
C SER A 436 -35.80 7.80 8.05
N VAL A 437 -34.49 8.04 8.09
CA VAL A 437 -33.65 8.04 6.90
C VAL A 437 -33.22 6.60 6.56
N PRO A 438 -33.44 6.13 5.32
CA PRO A 438 -33.01 4.80 4.90
C PRO A 438 -31.48 4.66 4.92
N LYS A 439 -30.97 3.46 5.20
CA LYS A 439 -29.53 3.15 5.15
C LYS A 439 -28.91 3.46 3.78
N GLU A 440 -29.69 3.29 2.73
CA GLU A 440 -29.34 3.53 1.34
C GLU A 440 -29.07 5.02 1.07
N VAL A 441 -29.85 5.90 1.71
CA VAL A 441 -29.68 7.36 1.58
C VAL A 441 -28.46 7.80 2.36
N LEU A 442 -28.25 7.27 3.57
CA LEU A 442 -27.08 7.59 4.37
C LEU A 442 -25.77 7.19 3.68
N SER A 443 -25.71 5.97 3.14
CA SER A 443 -24.55 5.50 2.35
C SER A 443 -24.32 6.38 1.11
N GLY A 444 -25.39 6.79 0.42
CA GLY A 444 -25.29 7.67 -0.75
C GLY A 444 -24.76 9.07 -0.40
N VAL A 445 -25.25 9.67 0.69
CA VAL A 445 -24.75 10.95 1.19
C VAL A 445 -23.28 10.85 1.61
N LEU A 446 -22.90 9.79 2.32
CA LEU A 446 -21.51 9.55 2.71
C LEU A 446 -20.58 9.45 1.49
N CYS A 447 -20.96 8.67 0.48
CA CYS A 447 -20.18 8.53 -0.76
C CYS A 447 -20.10 9.86 -1.52
N LEU A 448 -21.19 10.64 -1.58
CA LEU A 448 -21.23 11.94 -2.25
C LEU A 448 -20.33 12.97 -1.55
N VAL A 449 -20.41 13.06 -0.22
CA VAL A 449 -19.55 13.96 0.57
C VAL A 449 -18.08 13.57 0.41
N SER A 450 -17.79 12.26 0.45
CA SER A 450 -16.44 11.75 0.27
C SER A 450 -15.91 12.01 -1.15
N PHE A 451 -16.75 11.89 -2.17
CA PHE A 451 -16.42 12.27 -3.55
C PHE A 451 -16.05 13.75 -3.66
N VAL A 452 -16.88 14.65 -3.12
CA VAL A 452 -16.65 16.10 -3.20
C VAL A 452 -15.33 16.49 -2.52
N ILE A 453 -15.03 15.91 -1.35
CA ILE A 453 -13.78 16.18 -0.65
C ILE A 453 -12.59 15.59 -1.41
N ALA A 454 -12.71 14.37 -1.95
CA ALA A 454 -11.65 13.69 -2.69
C ALA A 454 -11.29 14.39 -4.02
N LEU A 455 -12.10 15.34 -4.51
CA LEU A 455 -11.74 16.18 -5.67
C LEU A 455 -10.41 16.91 -5.47
N CYS A 456 -10.01 17.22 -4.23
CA CYS A 456 -8.71 17.87 -3.96
C CYS A 456 -7.53 17.02 -4.45
N PHE A 457 -7.65 15.68 -4.46
CA PHE A 457 -6.59 14.79 -4.96
C PHE A 457 -6.56 14.66 -6.49
N THR A 458 -7.52 15.25 -7.20
CA THR A 458 -7.56 15.31 -8.68
C THR A 458 -6.96 16.60 -9.25
N LEU A 459 -6.44 17.47 -8.38
CA LEU A 459 -5.64 18.65 -8.75
C LEU A 459 -4.26 18.23 -9.29
N ARG A 460 -3.54 19.16 -9.93
CA ARG A 460 -2.17 18.89 -10.45
C ARG A 460 -1.17 18.59 -9.33
N SER A 461 -1.37 19.15 -8.14
CA SER A 461 -0.60 18.81 -6.93
C SER A 461 -1.20 17.65 -6.12
N GLY A 462 -2.26 17.01 -6.63
CA GLY A 462 -3.06 16.03 -5.89
C GLY A 462 -2.28 14.80 -5.45
N SER A 463 -1.32 14.33 -6.27
CA SER A 463 -0.46 13.20 -5.89
C SER A 463 0.46 13.52 -4.71
N TYR A 464 0.94 14.75 -4.59
CA TYR A 464 1.75 15.19 -3.44
C TYR A 464 0.92 15.21 -2.16
N TRP A 465 -0.31 15.73 -2.23
CA TRP A 465 -1.25 15.68 -1.12
C TRP A 465 -1.56 14.23 -0.72
N LEU A 466 -1.78 13.35 -1.68
CA LEU A 466 -2.02 11.93 -1.39
C LEU A 466 -0.86 11.28 -0.65
N GLU A 467 0.39 11.52 -1.09
CA GLU A 467 1.58 10.96 -0.45
C GLU A 467 1.76 11.46 1.00
N VAL A 468 1.49 12.74 1.25
CA VAL A 468 1.49 13.32 2.60
C VAL A 468 0.41 12.66 3.47
N PHE A 469 -0.81 12.53 2.96
CA PHE A 469 -1.90 11.90 3.69
C PHE A 469 -1.60 10.42 3.99
N ASP A 470 -1.11 9.64 3.02
CA ASP A 470 -0.78 8.23 3.25
C ASP A 470 0.35 8.05 4.28
N SER A 471 1.35 8.94 4.25
CA SER A 471 2.50 8.87 5.15
C SER A 471 2.18 9.25 6.60
N TYR A 472 1.25 10.18 6.82
CA TYR A 472 0.97 10.75 8.15
C TYR A 472 -0.40 10.37 8.71
N ALA A 473 -1.45 10.37 7.90
CA ALA A 473 -2.82 10.18 8.36
C ALA A 473 -3.13 8.73 8.72
N GLY A 474 -2.46 7.76 8.10
CA GLY A 474 -2.70 6.35 8.42
C GLY A 474 -1.74 5.78 9.47
N SER A 475 -0.48 6.23 9.59
CA SER A 475 0.47 5.60 10.52
C SER A 475 0.26 5.99 11.98
N LEU A 476 0.33 7.29 12.30
CA LEU A 476 0.34 7.77 13.69
C LEU A 476 -1.03 7.59 14.39
N PRO A 477 -2.18 7.95 13.76
CA PRO A 477 -3.47 7.79 14.41
C PRO A 477 -3.81 6.33 14.74
N LEU A 478 -3.51 5.39 13.85
CA LEU A 478 -3.78 3.96 14.08
C LEU A 478 -3.03 3.42 15.30
N LEU A 479 -1.75 3.77 15.45
CA LEU A 479 -0.96 3.37 16.62
C LEU A 479 -1.56 3.91 17.93
N ILE A 480 -1.97 5.18 17.93
CA ILE A 480 -2.56 5.82 19.12
C ILE A 480 -3.90 5.17 19.46
N ILE A 481 -4.79 5.02 18.46
CA ILE A 481 -6.11 4.41 18.66
C ILE A 481 -5.93 3.00 19.20
N ALA A 482 -5.15 2.16 18.51
CA ALA A 482 -4.94 0.78 18.90
C ALA A 482 -4.34 0.64 20.32
N PHE A 483 -3.43 1.54 20.73
CA PHE A 483 -2.92 1.58 22.10
C PHE A 483 -4.04 1.82 23.13
N PHE A 484 -4.95 2.76 22.85
CA PHE A 484 -6.11 3.01 23.71
C PHE A 484 -7.14 1.89 23.65
N GLU A 485 -7.29 1.18 22.52
CA GLU A 485 -8.19 0.02 22.42
C GLU A 485 -7.75 -1.11 23.36
N VAL A 486 -6.46 -1.49 23.33
CA VAL A 486 -5.92 -2.50 24.24
C VAL A 486 -6.03 -2.02 25.68
N THR A 487 -5.67 -0.77 25.94
CA THR A 487 -5.71 -0.22 27.29
C THR A 487 -7.14 -0.23 27.85
N GLY A 488 -8.11 0.15 27.01
CA GLY A 488 -9.53 0.15 27.34
C GLY A 488 -10.07 -1.25 27.64
N VAL A 489 -9.72 -2.27 26.86
CA VAL A 489 -10.20 -3.64 27.10
C VAL A 489 -9.48 -4.29 28.29
N VAL A 490 -8.16 -4.16 28.39
CA VAL A 490 -7.37 -4.90 29.37
C VAL A 490 -7.48 -4.30 30.77
N TYR A 491 -7.39 -2.96 30.88
CA TYR A 491 -7.29 -2.28 32.18
C TYR A 491 -8.61 -1.64 32.63
N VAL A 492 -9.46 -1.17 31.71
CA VAL A 492 -10.75 -0.52 32.06
C VAL A 492 -11.88 -1.53 32.09
N TYR A 493 -12.11 -2.27 31.00
CA TYR A 493 -13.10 -3.34 30.97
C TYR A 493 -12.69 -4.53 31.87
N GLY A 494 -11.38 -4.76 31.97
CA GLY A 494 -10.77 -5.73 32.87
C GLY A 494 -10.54 -7.08 32.21
N ILE A 495 -9.27 -7.50 32.17
CA ILE A 495 -8.84 -8.73 31.50
C ILE A 495 -9.56 -10.00 31.97
N LYS A 496 -9.93 -10.10 33.26
CA LYS A 496 -10.66 -11.26 33.79
C LYS A 496 -12.04 -11.38 33.16
N ARG A 497 -12.78 -10.26 33.13
CA ARG A 497 -14.10 -10.18 32.51
C ARG A 497 -14.02 -10.48 31.02
N PHE A 498 -13.04 -9.89 30.33
CA PHE A 498 -12.81 -10.18 28.92
C PHE A 498 -12.50 -11.66 28.65
N SER A 499 -11.69 -12.29 29.51
CA SER A 499 -11.35 -13.71 29.39
C SER A 499 -12.56 -14.62 29.61
N ASP A 500 -13.45 -14.26 30.54
CA ASP A 500 -14.70 -14.98 30.79
C ASP A 500 -15.68 -14.81 29.61
N ASP A 501 -15.74 -13.61 29.01
CA ASP A 501 -16.53 -13.36 27.80
C ASP A 501 -16.01 -14.18 26.61
N VAL A 502 -14.69 -14.23 26.39
CA VAL A 502 -14.09 -15.09 25.35
C VAL A 502 -14.39 -16.55 25.62
N LYS A 503 -14.27 -17.02 26.86
CA LYS A 503 -14.65 -18.39 27.26
C LYS A 503 -16.12 -18.68 26.97
N TRP A 504 -17.01 -17.72 27.19
CA TRP A 504 -18.44 -17.88 26.91
C TRP A 504 -18.71 -17.99 25.39
N MET A 505 -17.95 -17.26 24.56
CA MET A 505 -18.09 -17.28 23.10
C MET A 505 -17.49 -18.53 22.46
N THR A 506 -16.26 -18.91 22.83
CA THR A 506 -15.48 -20.00 22.18
C THR A 506 -15.55 -21.33 22.94
N GLY A 507 -16.03 -21.33 24.19
CA GLY A 507 -16.00 -22.49 25.09
C GLY A 507 -14.64 -22.75 25.74
N ARG A 508 -13.59 -21.97 25.42
CA ARG A 508 -12.21 -22.19 25.89
C ARG A 508 -11.67 -20.93 26.56
N GLN A 509 -10.94 -21.10 27.66
CA GLN A 509 -10.24 -19.95 28.25
C GLN A 509 -9.03 -19.55 27.41
N PRO A 510 -8.77 -18.24 27.24
CA PRO A 510 -7.55 -17.79 26.58
C PRO A 510 -6.32 -18.33 27.31
N ASN A 511 -5.44 -18.98 26.54
CA ASN A 511 -4.17 -19.50 27.03
C ASN A 511 -3.22 -18.39 27.56
N PHE A 512 -2.10 -18.82 28.16
CA PHE A 512 -1.10 -17.90 28.70
C PHE A 512 -0.53 -16.93 27.65
N TYR A 513 -0.38 -17.37 26.40
CA TYR A 513 0.10 -16.53 25.31
C TYR A 513 -0.80 -15.31 25.08
N TRP A 514 -2.13 -15.52 25.00
CA TRP A 514 -3.08 -14.40 24.84
C TRP A 514 -3.03 -13.45 26.03
N GLN A 515 -3.00 -14.00 27.25
CA GLN A 515 -2.95 -13.22 28.48
C GLN A 515 -1.70 -12.32 28.56
N VAL A 516 -0.52 -12.85 28.24
CA VAL A 516 0.74 -12.08 28.28
C VAL A 516 0.79 -11.07 27.15
N SER A 517 0.33 -11.46 25.95
CA SER A 517 0.34 -10.58 24.78
C SER A 517 -0.50 -9.33 25.04
N TRP A 518 -1.76 -9.49 25.47
CA TRP A 518 -2.65 -8.36 25.75
C TRP A 518 -2.19 -7.51 26.93
N ARG A 519 -1.67 -8.12 28.01
CA ARG A 519 -1.36 -7.39 29.26
C ARG A 519 -0.02 -6.69 29.26
N ILE A 520 0.95 -7.18 28.49
CA ILE A 520 2.35 -6.71 28.59
C ILE A 520 2.91 -6.43 27.20
N ILE A 521 2.90 -7.41 26.30
CA ILE A 521 3.68 -7.32 25.07
C ILE A 521 3.11 -6.26 24.13
N SER A 522 1.81 -6.32 23.79
CA SER A 522 1.21 -5.39 22.83
C SER A 522 1.26 -3.94 23.33
N PRO A 523 0.85 -3.58 24.58
CA PRO A 523 0.97 -2.21 25.07
C PRO A 523 2.40 -1.68 25.07
N LEU A 524 3.38 -2.49 25.48
CA LEU A 524 4.79 -2.09 25.53
C LEU A 524 5.36 -1.89 24.12
N LEU A 525 5.04 -2.78 23.19
CA LEU A 525 5.52 -2.72 21.82
C LEU A 525 4.93 -1.51 21.09
N MET A 526 3.62 -1.27 21.23
CA MET A 526 2.95 -0.09 20.68
C MET A 526 3.53 1.22 21.22
N LEU A 527 3.78 1.29 22.54
CA LEU A 527 4.43 2.45 23.16
C LEU A 527 5.85 2.65 22.61
N THR A 528 6.60 1.56 22.41
CA THR A 528 7.96 1.59 21.85
C THR A 528 7.95 2.08 20.40
N VAL A 529 7.04 1.55 19.57
CA VAL A 529 6.84 1.96 18.17
C VAL A 529 6.44 3.43 18.10
N PHE A 530 5.54 3.88 18.97
CA PHE A 530 5.14 5.29 19.06
C PHE A 530 6.32 6.22 19.41
N ILE A 531 7.09 5.90 20.46
CA ILE A 531 8.26 6.68 20.86
C ILE A 531 9.31 6.69 19.74
N ALA A 532 9.55 5.56 19.10
CA ALA A 532 10.48 5.44 17.97
C ALA A 532 10.03 6.30 16.78
N PHE A 533 8.73 6.29 16.45
CA PHE A 533 8.17 7.12 15.40
C PHE A 533 8.40 8.61 15.69
N VAL A 534 8.01 9.08 16.87
CA VAL A 534 8.18 10.49 17.27
C VAL A 534 9.66 10.89 17.23
N THR A 535 10.55 10.05 17.76
CA THR A 535 12.00 10.32 17.77
C THR A 535 12.59 10.38 16.36
N LEU A 536 12.18 9.47 15.47
CA LEU A 536 12.67 9.47 14.09
C LEU A 536 12.14 10.65 13.27
N GLN A 537 10.95 11.16 13.59
CA GLN A 537 10.37 12.32 12.93
C GLN A 537 10.98 13.64 13.42
N THR A 538 11.36 13.74 14.70
CA THR A 538 12.04 14.95 15.20
C THR A 538 13.46 15.11 14.65
N GLN A 539 14.11 14.01 14.24
CA GLN A 539 15.47 14.02 13.71
C GLN A 539 15.57 14.36 12.22
N LYS A 540 14.48 14.22 11.44
CA LYS A 540 14.49 14.46 10.00
C LYS A 540 13.58 15.62 9.65
N GLN A 541 14.09 16.55 8.84
CA GLN A 541 13.23 17.57 8.23
C GLN A 541 12.26 16.91 7.25
N PRO A 542 10.98 17.29 7.25
CA PRO A 542 10.00 16.75 6.31
C PRO A 542 10.39 17.14 4.88
N SER A 543 10.48 16.15 4.01
CA SER A 543 10.78 16.30 2.58
C SER A 543 9.89 15.39 1.77
N TYR A 544 9.53 15.81 0.56
CA TYR A 544 8.74 15.01 -0.39
C TYR A 544 9.44 14.99 -1.76
N ALA A 545 9.16 13.96 -2.57
CA ALA A 545 9.69 13.87 -3.92
C ALA A 545 8.86 14.72 -4.88
N ALA A 546 9.50 15.65 -5.61
CA ALA A 546 8.84 16.50 -6.59
C ALA A 546 9.32 16.17 -8.01
N TRP A 547 8.39 16.19 -8.97
CA TRP A 547 8.68 16.00 -10.39
C TRP A 547 8.80 17.37 -11.03
N ASN A 548 10.04 17.85 -11.19
CA ASN A 548 10.28 19.20 -11.69
C ASN A 548 11.32 19.21 -12.83
N PRO A 549 10.88 19.49 -14.07
CA PRO A 549 11.78 19.53 -15.23
C PRO A 549 12.75 20.72 -15.21
N LYS A 550 12.50 21.76 -14.39
CA LYS A 550 13.35 22.96 -14.30
C LYS A 550 14.53 22.77 -13.35
N TYR A 551 14.47 21.81 -12.43
CA TYR A 551 15.63 21.44 -11.62
C TYR A 551 16.53 20.50 -12.42
N VAL A 552 17.13 21.05 -13.49
CA VAL A 552 18.23 20.42 -14.25
C VAL A 552 19.51 20.51 -13.41
N CYS A 553 19.51 19.86 -12.25
CA CYS A 553 20.71 19.71 -11.42
C CYS A 553 20.63 18.43 -10.58
N CYS A 554 20.03 17.38 -11.13
CA CYS A 554 20.35 16.02 -10.71
C CYS A 554 20.89 15.30 -11.96
N PRO A 555 22.21 15.17 -12.14
CA PRO A 555 22.72 14.22 -13.11
C PRO A 555 22.03 12.89 -12.84
N ILE A 556 21.47 12.27 -13.87
CA ILE A 556 20.71 11.00 -13.81
C ILE A 556 21.50 9.88 -13.09
N PHE A 557 22.82 10.04 -12.94
CA PHE A 557 23.71 9.22 -12.13
C PHE A 557 23.43 9.24 -10.60
N LEU A 558 22.65 10.20 -10.10
CA LEU A 558 22.35 10.37 -8.68
C LEU A 558 20.99 9.81 -8.25
N ILE A 559 20.14 9.41 -9.19
CA ILE A 559 18.88 8.71 -8.88
C ILE A 559 19.15 7.24 -8.50
N HIS A 560 20.22 6.64 -9.00
CA HIS A 560 20.59 5.26 -8.69
C HIS A 560 21.44 5.07 -7.43
N LEU A 561 21.95 6.14 -6.79
CA LEU A 561 23.00 6.01 -5.77
C LEU A 561 22.66 6.50 -4.36
N PHE A 562 21.42 6.90 -4.04
CA PHE A 562 21.16 7.54 -2.74
C PHE A 562 20.06 6.92 -1.90
N SER A 563 20.42 5.81 -1.24
CA SER A 563 20.27 5.75 0.22
C SER A 563 21.37 6.62 0.87
N LYS A 564 20.95 7.66 1.62
CA LYS A 564 21.72 8.59 2.50
C LYS A 564 22.17 9.96 1.94
N ASN A 565 21.36 10.98 2.22
CA ASN A 565 21.81 12.23 2.87
C ASN A 565 22.87 13.16 2.20
N ARG A 566 23.05 13.18 0.87
CA ARG A 566 24.09 14.07 0.29
C ARG A 566 23.71 14.98 -0.89
N CYS A 567 22.43 15.32 -1.07
CA CYS A 567 22.04 16.46 -1.93
C CYS A 567 21.78 17.77 -1.16
N TYR A 568 21.71 17.74 0.17
CA TYR A 568 21.34 18.92 0.96
C TYR A 568 22.50 19.90 1.23
N ASN A 569 23.77 19.47 1.14
CA ASN A 569 24.91 20.29 1.56
C ASN A 569 25.44 21.27 0.51
N LEU A 570 24.88 21.31 -0.71
CA LEU A 570 25.29 22.28 -1.74
C LEU A 570 24.35 23.49 -1.87
N LEU A 571 23.16 23.44 -1.25
CA LEU A 571 22.16 24.51 -1.33
C LEU A 571 22.10 25.43 -0.10
N LEU A 572 22.92 25.16 0.93
CA LEU A 572 22.98 25.95 2.17
C LEU A 572 24.40 26.43 2.52
N SER A 573 25.32 26.52 1.54
CA SER A 573 26.52 27.34 1.71
C SER A 573 26.18 28.81 1.43
N PRO A 574 26.53 29.77 2.31
CA PRO A 574 26.25 31.20 2.11
C PRO A 574 26.86 31.81 0.83
N ASP A 575 27.73 31.09 0.13
CA ASP A 575 28.46 31.57 -1.05
C ASP A 575 27.71 31.44 -2.39
N ALA A 576 26.52 30.82 -2.43
CA ALA A 576 25.72 30.73 -3.68
C ALA A 576 25.17 32.09 -4.17
N SER A 577 25.27 33.14 -3.36
CA SER A 577 24.87 34.50 -3.72
C SER A 577 25.92 35.26 -4.57
N LYS A 578 27.14 34.72 -4.75
CA LYS A 578 28.23 35.39 -5.48
C LYS A 578 28.37 35.02 -6.97
N LEU A 579 27.56 34.10 -7.50
CA LEU A 579 27.64 33.69 -8.92
C LEU A 579 26.54 34.30 -9.81
N ARG A 580 25.81 35.30 -9.31
CA ARG A 580 24.97 36.17 -10.13
C ARG A 580 25.74 37.47 -10.39
N HIS A 581 26.40 37.54 -11.54
CA HIS A 581 26.93 38.72 -12.26
C HIS A 581 28.39 38.52 -12.73
N SER A 582 28.54 38.17 -14.01
CA SER A 582 29.59 38.69 -14.90
C SER A 582 29.18 38.42 -16.36
N PRO A 583 29.09 39.45 -17.23
CA PRO A 583 28.85 39.30 -18.66
C PRO A 583 30.17 39.24 -19.45
N GLY A 584 30.14 38.56 -20.61
CA GLY A 584 31.23 38.48 -21.60
C GLY A 584 32.08 37.23 -21.40
N TRP A 585 32.32 36.35 -22.38
CA TRP A 585 32.33 36.44 -23.85
C TRP A 585 31.79 35.15 -24.47
#